data_AF-A0A7C3S6L9-F1
#
_entry.id   AF-A0A7C3S6L9-F1
#
_cell.length_a   1.000
_cell.length_b   1.000
_cell.length_c   1.000
_cell.angle_alpha   90.00
_cell.angle_beta   90.00
_cell.angle_gamma   90.00
#
_symmetry.space_group_name_H-M   'P 1'
#
loop_
_entity.id
_entity.type
_entity.pdbx_description
1 polymer ?
#
loop_
_entity_poly.entity_id
_entity_poly.type
_entity_poly.pdbx_seq_one_letter_code
_entity_poly.pdbx_strand_id
1 'polypeptide(L)'
;LGGRLAPALDFHGLVAAFIDRLFPMVLCHCGASPDPASCQRLIDAARGVQQEECNIWWEQRSRRSARQGREIPMDGFVGEVTYQGNLAPLMPLLVAGTYVGVGKGTVFGNGEYQLVSA
;
A
#
# COMPACT_ATOMS: atom_id res chain seq x y z
N LEU A 1 6.86 -6.05 -7.39
CA LEU A 1 7.84 -5.29 -8.23
C LEU A 1 9.01 -4.82 -7.36
N GLY A 2 10.23 -4.73 -7.90
CA GLY A 2 11.47 -4.45 -7.15
C GLY A 2 11.33 -3.20 -6.27
N GLY A 3 11.53 -3.37 -4.96
CA GLY A 3 11.07 -2.43 -3.94
C GLY A 3 11.86 -1.11 -3.83
N ARG A 4 11.92 -0.36 -4.93
CA ARG A 4 12.30 1.05 -5.01
C ARG A 4 11.14 1.91 -4.50
N LEU A 5 11.50 3.00 -3.83
CA LEU A 5 10.56 4.01 -3.36
C LEU A 5 9.97 4.75 -4.57
N ALA A 6 8.65 4.88 -4.64
CA ALA A 6 7.99 5.65 -5.68
C ALA A 6 8.19 7.15 -5.39
N PRO A 7 8.60 7.98 -6.38
CA PRO A 7 8.79 9.43 -6.18
C PRO A 7 7.46 10.19 -6.02
N ALA A 8 6.35 9.57 -6.35
CA ALA A 8 4.98 10.04 -6.15
C ALA A 8 4.09 8.86 -5.77
N LEU A 9 3.02 9.11 -5.02
CA LEU A 9 2.05 8.08 -4.63
C LEU A 9 0.97 7.95 -5.71
N ASP A 10 1.29 7.29 -6.81
CA ASP A 10 0.29 6.96 -7.82
C ASP A 10 -0.69 5.89 -7.33
N PHE A 11 -1.95 6.01 -7.75
CA PHE A 11 -2.99 5.11 -7.23
C PHE A 11 -2.78 3.65 -7.67
N HIS A 12 -2.29 3.43 -8.89
CA HIS A 12 -2.03 2.07 -9.38
C HIS A 12 -0.80 1.42 -8.72
N GLY A 13 0.23 2.19 -8.35
CA GLY A 13 1.33 1.67 -7.53
C GLY A 13 0.91 1.38 -6.10
N LEU A 14 0.00 2.17 -5.53
CA LEU A 14 -0.65 1.86 -4.26
C LEU A 14 -1.43 0.53 -4.32
N VAL A 15 -2.19 0.30 -5.39
CA VAL A 15 -2.89 -0.98 -5.65
C VAL A 15 -1.91 -2.14 -5.80
N ALA A 16 -0.80 -1.94 -6.50
CA ALA A 16 0.26 -2.95 -6.59
C ALA A 16 0.86 -3.27 -5.20
N ALA A 17 1.07 -2.26 -4.35
CA ALA A 17 1.57 -2.44 -2.99
C ALA A 17 0.57 -3.21 -2.10
N PHE A 18 -0.74 -3.02 -2.28
CA PHE A 18 -1.74 -3.85 -1.62
C PHE A 18 -1.69 -5.31 -2.07
N ILE A 19 -1.57 -5.55 -3.38
CA ILE A 19 -1.46 -6.91 -3.92
C ILE A 19 -0.20 -7.60 -3.38
N ASP A 20 0.96 -6.94 -3.43
CA ASP A 20 2.23 -7.45 -2.91
C ASP A 20 2.14 -7.77 -1.39
N ARG A 21 1.30 -7.06 -0.63
CA ARG A 21 1.08 -7.28 0.80
C ARG A 21 0.10 -8.40 1.09
N LEU A 22 -1.03 -8.44 0.39
CA LEU A 22 -2.14 -9.36 0.66
C LEU A 22 -1.92 -10.74 0.06
N PHE A 23 -1.28 -10.83 -1.11
CA PHE A 23 -1.07 -12.10 -1.79
C PHE A 23 -0.32 -13.12 -0.92
N PRO A 24 0.81 -12.80 -0.25
CA PRO A 24 1.47 -13.74 0.65
C PRO A 24 0.60 -14.13 1.86
N MET A 25 -0.24 -13.22 2.36
CA MET A 25 -1.15 -13.52 3.49
C MET A 25 -2.21 -14.53 3.07
N VAL A 26 -2.85 -14.31 1.92
CA VAL A 26 -3.88 -15.21 1.37
C VAL A 26 -3.27 -16.59 1.09
N LEU A 27 -2.06 -16.63 0.53
CA LEU A 27 -1.35 -17.88 0.30
C LEU A 27 -1.07 -18.63 1.61
N CYS A 28 -0.50 -17.94 2.60
CA CYS A 28 -0.10 -18.57 3.87
C CYS A 28 -1.28 -19.00 4.75
N HIS A 29 -2.37 -18.23 4.76
CA HIS A 29 -3.49 -18.45 5.70
C HIS A 29 -4.71 -19.13 5.09
N CYS A 30 -4.92 -18.99 3.77
CA CYS A 30 -6.08 -19.55 3.07
C CYS A 30 -5.70 -20.66 2.09
N GLY A 31 -4.41 -20.87 1.81
CA GLY A 31 -3.96 -21.83 0.79
C GLY A 31 -4.37 -21.45 -0.64
N ALA A 32 -4.83 -20.21 -0.83
CA ALA A 32 -5.30 -19.70 -2.11
C ALA A 32 -4.22 -18.83 -2.77
N SER A 33 -4.08 -18.96 -4.08
CA SER A 33 -3.30 -18.04 -4.89
C SER A 33 -4.26 -17.22 -5.73
N PRO A 34 -4.35 -15.89 -5.54
CA PRO A 34 -5.01 -15.02 -6.51
C PRO A 34 -4.48 -15.32 -7.92
N ASP A 35 -5.37 -15.39 -8.91
CA ASP A 35 -4.93 -15.60 -10.28
C ASP A 35 -4.27 -14.31 -10.81
N PRO A 36 -3.16 -14.40 -11.57
CA PRO A 36 -2.48 -13.23 -12.10
C PRO A 36 -3.37 -12.30 -12.93
N ALA A 37 -4.38 -12.85 -13.61
CA ALA A 37 -5.31 -12.07 -14.41
C ALA A 37 -6.25 -11.21 -13.54
N SER A 38 -6.70 -11.69 -12.38
CA SER A 38 -7.43 -10.90 -11.38
C SER A 38 -6.59 -9.74 -10.86
N CYS A 39 -5.32 -10.00 -10.53
CA CYS A 39 -4.40 -8.95 -10.10
C CYS A 39 -4.24 -7.89 -11.19
N GLN A 40 -4.08 -8.30 -12.46
CA GLN A 40 -3.96 -7.38 -13.58
C GLN A 40 -5.24 -6.53 -13.76
N ARG A 41 -6.43 -7.13 -13.65
CA ARG A 41 -7.71 -6.39 -13.72
C ARG A 41 -7.81 -5.31 -12.65
N LEU A 42 -7.34 -5.57 -11.43
CA LEU A 42 -7.31 -4.56 -10.36
C LEU A 42 -6.36 -3.41 -10.69
N ILE A 43 -5.17 -3.73 -11.20
CA ILE A 43 -4.20 -2.71 -11.64
C ILE A 43 -4.75 -1.87 -12.79
N ASP A 44 -5.41 -2.50 -13.76
CA ASP A 44 -6.01 -1.78 -14.90
C ASP A 44 -7.17 -0.89 -14.45
N ALA A 45 -8.01 -1.35 -13.52
CA ALA A 45 -9.05 -0.52 -12.92
C ALA A 45 -8.45 0.71 -12.19
N ALA A 46 -7.31 0.52 -11.51
CA ALA A 46 -6.61 1.59 -10.80
C ALA A 46 -6.04 2.67 -11.73
N ARG A 47 -5.75 2.36 -13.00
CA ARG A 47 -5.25 3.35 -13.98
C ARG A 47 -6.30 4.40 -14.37
N GLY A 48 -7.58 4.09 -14.21
CA GLY A 48 -8.68 5.03 -14.45
C GLY A 48 -8.91 6.03 -13.31
N VAL A 49 -8.25 5.84 -12.17
CA VAL A 49 -8.40 6.68 -10.98
C VAL A 49 -7.42 7.83 -11.03
N GLN A 50 -7.93 9.05 -10.85
CA GLN A 50 -7.17 10.29 -10.84
C GLN A 50 -6.85 10.71 -9.41
N GLN A 51 -5.74 11.41 -9.23
CA GLN A 51 -5.39 12.07 -7.97
C GLN A 51 -5.87 13.53 -8.04
N GLU A 52 -6.63 13.98 -7.04
CA GLU A 52 -7.15 15.35 -6.97
C GLU A 52 -6.29 16.25 -6.10
N GLU A 53 -6.17 15.90 -4.81
CA GLU A 53 -5.36 16.62 -3.84
C GLU A 53 -4.28 15.70 -3.27
N CYS A 54 -3.08 16.23 -3.03
CA CYS A 54 -1.96 15.45 -2.54
C CYS A 54 -1.09 16.31 -1.62
N ASN A 55 -1.31 16.13 -0.33
CA ASN A 55 -0.62 16.81 0.75
C ASN A 55 0.21 15.78 1.52
N ILE A 56 1.18 15.17 0.82
CA ILE A 56 2.08 14.16 1.38
C ILE A 56 3.52 14.67 1.40
N TRP A 57 4.30 14.25 2.40
CA TRP A 57 5.73 14.49 2.48
C TRP A 57 6.48 13.21 2.84
N TRP A 58 7.78 13.20 2.51
CA TRP A 58 8.65 12.10 2.90
C TRP A 58 9.13 12.29 4.32
N GLU A 59 8.78 11.36 5.22
CA GLU A 59 9.25 11.38 6.59
C GLU A 59 10.43 10.41 6.76
N GLN A 60 11.60 10.95 7.13
CA GLN A 60 12.77 10.14 7.42
C GLN A 60 12.76 9.74 8.90
N ARG A 61 12.48 8.47 9.17
CA ARG A 61 12.60 7.87 10.50
C ARG A 61 13.41 6.59 10.44
N SER A 62 13.99 6.21 11.57
CA SER A 62 14.66 4.94 11.75
C SER A 62 14.33 4.34 13.11
N ARG A 63 14.52 3.02 13.22
CA ARG A 63 14.42 2.28 14.49
C ARG A 63 15.72 1.56 14.77
N ARG A 64 16.20 1.60 16.01
CA ARG A 64 17.35 0.78 16.42
C ARG A 64 16.94 -0.68 16.67
N SER A 65 17.60 -1.61 15.99
CA SER A 65 17.45 -3.06 16.20
C SER A 65 18.22 -3.49 17.45
N ALA A 66 17.52 -3.93 18.49
CA ALA A 66 18.16 -4.46 19.70
C ALA A 66 18.97 -5.75 19.43
N ARG A 67 18.55 -6.57 18.45
CA ARG A 67 19.22 -7.84 18.11
C ARG A 67 20.51 -7.64 17.32
N GLN A 68 20.53 -6.64 16.43
CA GLN A 68 21.62 -6.45 15.46
C GLN A 68 22.43 -5.18 15.71
N GLY A 69 22.02 -4.33 16.66
CA GLY A 69 22.68 -3.07 16.99
C GLY A 69 22.62 -1.99 15.90
N ARG A 70 21.91 -2.21 14.79
CA ARG A 70 21.84 -1.30 13.64
C ARG A 70 20.53 -0.53 13.55
N GLU A 71 20.57 0.61 12.87
CA GLU A 71 19.37 1.31 12.45
C GLU A 71 18.68 0.59 11.30
N ILE A 72 17.36 0.48 11.40
CA ILE A 72 16.45 -0.02 10.38
C ILE A 72 15.72 1.21 9.85
N PRO A 73 15.85 1.54 8.56
CA PRO A 73 15.07 2.59 7.92
C PRO A 73 13.58 2.30 8.05
N MET A 74 12.83 3.32 8.46
CA MET A 74 11.38 3.31 8.65
C MET A 74 10.74 4.48 7.87
N ASP A 75 11.43 4.96 6.86
CA ASP A 75 11.04 6.11 6.05
C ASP A 75 9.90 5.79 5.08
N GLY A 76 9.08 6.80 4.80
CA GLY A 76 7.86 6.62 4.00
C GLY A 76 7.11 7.93 3.76
N PHE A 77 6.00 7.82 3.05
CA PHE A 77 5.05 8.92 2.87
C PHE A 77 4.14 9.08 4.09
N VAL A 78 3.95 10.33 4.52
CA VAL A 78 2.98 10.74 5.54
C VAL A 78 2.18 11.91 4.99
N GLY A 79 0.87 11.93 5.28
CA GLY A 79 -0.02 13.01 4.88
C GLY A 79 -1.33 12.48 4.32
N GLU A 80 -1.97 13.30 3.49
CA GLU A 80 -3.31 13.04 2.96
C GLU A 80 -3.30 13.12 1.43
N VAL A 81 -4.09 12.25 0.79
CA VAL A 81 -4.26 12.21 -0.65
C VAL A 81 -5.70 11.85 -1.00
N THR A 82 -6.26 12.54 -1.98
CA THR A 82 -7.62 12.33 -2.48
C THR A 82 -7.57 11.73 -3.87
N TYR A 83 -8.32 10.65 -4.07
CA TYR A 83 -8.43 9.97 -5.36
C TYR A 83 -9.88 9.94 -5.83
N GLN A 84 -10.09 10.18 -7.12
CA GLN A 84 -11.41 10.20 -7.75
C GLN A 84 -11.46 9.25 -8.95
N GLY A 85 -12.57 8.53 -9.09
CA GLY A 85 -12.83 7.64 -10.21
C GLY A 85 -13.73 6.46 -9.81
N ASN A 86 -13.69 5.39 -10.61
CA ASN A 86 -14.39 4.15 -10.27
C ASN A 86 -13.62 3.34 -9.21
N LEU A 87 -13.85 3.66 -7.93
CA LEU A 87 -13.22 2.98 -6.80
C LEU A 87 -13.92 1.69 -6.39
N ALA A 88 -15.17 1.46 -6.82
CA ALA A 88 -15.97 0.30 -6.45
C ALA A 88 -15.25 -1.07 -6.58
N PRO A 89 -14.56 -1.40 -7.69
CA PRO A 89 -13.84 -2.68 -7.81
C PRO A 89 -12.62 -2.79 -6.88
N LEU A 90 -12.16 -1.66 -6.33
CA LEU A 90 -10.94 -1.54 -5.52
C LEU A 90 -11.27 -1.43 -4.02
N MET A 91 -12.52 -1.13 -3.68
CA MET A 91 -12.96 -0.96 -2.29
C MET A 91 -12.64 -2.16 -1.39
N PRO A 92 -12.83 -3.44 -1.79
CA PRO A 92 -12.45 -4.56 -0.93
C PRO A 92 -10.95 -4.57 -0.59
N LEU A 93 -10.11 -4.16 -1.54
CA LEU A 93 -8.66 -4.09 -1.37
C LEU A 93 -8.26 -2.95 -0.43
N LEU A 94 -8.86 -1.78 -0.61
CA LEU A 94 -8.65 -0.60 0.23
C LEU A 94 -9.12 -0.90 1.67
N VAL A 95 -10.32 -1.42 1.85
CA VAL A 95 -10.82 -1.76 3.20
C VAL A 95 -9.94 -2.82 3.87
N ALA A 96 -9.50 -3.86 3.16
CA ALA A 96 -8.56 -4.82 3.73
C ALA A 96 -7.25 -4.15 4.20
N GLY A 97 -6.75 -3.20 3.41
CA GLY A 97 -5.56 -2.43 3.71
C GLY A 97 -5.62 -1.63 5.01
N THR A 98 -6.79 -1.12 5.42
CA THR A 98 -6.92 -0.38 6.69
C THR A 98 -6.70 -1.26 7.92
N TYR A 99 -6.83 -2.58 7.78
CA TYR A 99 -6.58 -3.54 8.87
C TYR A 99 -5.14 -4.08 8.88
N VAL A 100 -4.52 -4.25 7.71
CA VAL A 100 -3.25 -4.97 7.57
C VAL A 100 -2.05 -4.10 7.18
N GLY A 101 -2.31 -2.82 6.95
CA GLY A 101 -1.38 -1.84 6.39
C GLY A 101 -1.02 -2.12 4.93
N VAL A 102 -0.22 -1.22 4.35
CA VAL A 102 0.26 -1.34 2.96
C VAL A 102 1.77 -1.09 2.85
N GLY A 103 2.41 -1.74 1.87
CA GLY A 103 3.83 -1.58 1.63
C GLY A 103 4.72 -2.32 2.64
N LYS A 104 5.89 -1.76 2.93
CA LYS A 104 6.94 -2.40 3.75
C LYS A 104 6.90 -1.88 5.18
N GLY A 105 7.32 -2.73 6.12
CA GLY A 105 7.42 -2.33 7.53
C GLY A 105 6.08 -2.25 8.26
N THR A 106 5.00 -2.81 7.69
CA THR A 106 3.65 -2.80 8.29
C THR A 106 3.60 -3.42 9.68
N VAL A 107 4.37 -4.48 9.93
CA VAL A 107 4.51 -5.09 11.26
C VAL A 107 5.17 -4.19 12.30
N PHE A 108 5.76 -3.07 11.87
CA PHE A 108 6.40 -2.07 12.73
C PHE A 108 5.64 -0.72 12.71
N GLY A 109 4.41 -0.68 12.21
CA GLY A 109 3.54 0.50 12.20
C GLY A 109 3.59 1.36 10.93
N ASN A 110 4.33 0.95 9.89
CA ASN A 110 4.34 1.70 8.62
C ASN A 110 3.14 1.35 7.74
N GLY A 111 2.71 2.31 6.91
CA GLY A 111 1.65 2.09 5.93
C GLY A 111 0.27 1.86 6.54
N GLU A 112 0.08 2.29 7.78
CA GLU A 112 -1.24 2.49 8.37
C GLU A 112 -1.90 3.71 7.70
N TYR A 113 -3.20 3.60 7.43
CA TYR A 113 -3.97 4.68 6.84
C TYR A 113 -5.45 4.50 7.16
N GLN A 114 -6.25 5.53 6.88
CA GLN A 114 -7.69 5.53 7.04
C GLN A 114 -8.35 5.95 5.74
N LEU A 115 -9.55 5.44 5.48
CA LEU A 115 -10.40 5.90 4.40
C LEU A 115 -11.37 6.93 4.95
N VAL A 116 -11.41 8.10 4.32
CA VAL A 116 -12.34 9.18 4.64
C VAL A 116 -13.15 9.49 3.38
N SER A 117 -14.42 9.82 3.55
CA SER A 117 -15.22 10.42 2.48
C SER A 117 -14.92 11.91 2.42
N ALA A 118 -14.65 12.43 1.23
CA ALA A 118 -14.66 13.86 0.95
C ALA A 118 -16.09 14.42 1.04
#